data_AF-E0LU49-F1
#
_entry.id   AF-E0LU49-F1
#
_cell.length_a   1.000
_cell.length_b   1.000
_cell.length_c   1.000
_cell.angle_alpha   90.00
_cell.angle_beta   90.00
_cell.angle_gamma   90.00
#
_symmetry.space_group_name_H-M   'P 1'
#
loop_
_entity.id
_entity.type
_entity.pdbx_description
1 polymer ?
#
loop_
_entity_poly.entity_id
_entity_poly.type
_entity_poly.pdbx_seq_one_letter_code
_entity_poly.pdbx_strand_id
1 'polypeptide(L)'
;MINFDRSISKKCLKKFSERTQVRNEREKINSDILRAWDYELNKKARPDLMIAHCISSRGSVSAIGKKNTNSPFLTKTVEVVLSSWDVISACCTGAVSNSNGIMEGRVPLDIQLNLRVPVQNILGTHHSDVRFNNFSGLEGNVPHGRVLDKAALTESIFKGIERPNDHGFKMSGPYNILRHPNEFLRKIVSSAGNYNEILLVGKTGVRMYMDFPCTEMIKLIGVSFRPNYLIKLLIKGEYDEETLSKFEEDMEFIKKILRINASNRLLFPMGRHPGLRRLKFSYHIEKAGFITVDGSSYVLR
;
A
#
# COMPACT_ATOMS: atom_id res chain seq x y z
N MET A 1 13.07 -32.63 42.15
CA MET A 1 13.58 -32.88 40.79
C MET A 1 12.43 -33.34 39.93
N ILE A 2 12.02 -32.56 38.93
CA ILE A 2 11.03 -33.01 37.95
C ILE A 2 11.80 -33.82 36.89
N ASN A 3 11.53 -35.12 36.84
CA ASN A 3 12.18 -36.06 35.95
C ASN A 3 11.62 -35.87 34.53
N PHE A 4 12.43 -35.37 33.59
CA PHE A 4 12.05 -35.13 32.20
C PHE A 4 12.16 -36.39 31.32
N ASP A 5 11.92 -37.57 31.88
CA ASP A 5 12.12 -38.84 31.17
C ASP A 5 10.85 -39.29 30.42
N ARG A 6 10.40 -38.46 29.48
CA ARG A 6 9.39 -38.85 28.50
C ARG A 6 10.07 -39.10 27.16
N SER A 7 10.29 -40.37 26.84
CA SER A 7 10.71 -40.76 25.49
C SER A 7 9.73 -40.21 24.45
N ILE A 8 10.21 -39.31 23.59
CA ILE A 8 9.41 -38.73 22.52
C ILE A 8 9.17 -39.84 21.50
N SER A 9 7.91 -40.21 21.27
CA SER A 9 7.57 -41.29 20.33
C SER A 9 8.13 -41.01 18.93
N LYS A 10 8.58 -42.05 18.21
CA LYS A 10 9.03 -41.96 16.80
C LYS A 10 8.00 -41.27 15.91
N LYS A 11 6.70 -41.44 16.19
CA LYS A 11 5.59 -40.78 15.49
C LYS A 11 5.57 -39.27 15.74
N CYS A 12 5.86 -38.81 16.96
CA CYS A 12 5.98 -37.40 17.28
C CYS A 12 7.20 -36.77 16.60
N LEU A 13 8.35 -37.46 16.61
CA LEU A 13 9.57 -37.02 15.92
C LEU A 13 9.37 -36.90 14.41
N LYS A 14 8.69 -37.89 13.79
CA LYS A 14 8.35 -37.84 12.36
C LYS A 14 7.45 -36.64 12.03
N LYS A 15 6.36 -36.44 12.78
CA LYS A 15 5.47 -35.27 12.62
C LYS A 15 6.21 -33.94 12.81
N PHE A 16 7.13 -33.87 13.75
CA PHE A 16 7.95 -32.69 13.97
C PHE A 16 8.88 -32.43 12.77
N SER A 17 9.59 -33.46 12.30
CA SER A 17 10.45 -33.37 11.11
C SER A 17 9.69 -32.92 9.87
N GLU A 18 8.52 -33.49 9.60
CA GLU A 18 7.65 -33.12 8.47
C GLU A 18 7.22 -31.64 8.57
N ARG A 19 6.79 -31.18 9.75
CA ARG A 19 6.43 -29.77 9.97
C ARG A 19 7.61 -28.82 9.77
N THR A 20 8.79 -29.20 10.24
CA THR A 20 10.01 -28.42 10.06
C THR A 20 10.41 -28.35 8.59
N GLN A 21 10.31 -29.46 7.85
CA GLN A 21 10.58 -29.48 6.41
C GLN A 21 9.62 -28.56 5.64
N VAL A 22 8.32 -28.68 5.87
CA VAL A 22 7.30 -27.82 5.22
C VAL A 22 7.56 -26.34 5.53
N ARG A 23 7.95 -26.03 6.77
CA ARG A 23 8.33 -24.66 7.16
C ARG A 23 9.55 -24.17 6.38
N ASN A 24 10.61 -24.96 6.31
CA ASN A 24 11.84 -24.60 5.61
C ASN A 24 11.60 -24.39 4.11
N GLU A 25 10.78 -25.25 3.48
CA GLU A 25 10.37 -25.11 2.08
C GLU A 25 9.60 -23.80 1.86
N ARG A 26 8.64 -23.48 2.74
CA ARG A 26 7.89 -22.22 2.67
C ARG A 26 8.79 -20.99 2.88
N GLU A 27 9.74 -21.05 3.82
CA GLU A 27 10.70 -19.98 4.06
C GLU A 27 11.59 -19.75 2.83
N LYS A 28 12.05 -20.82 2.18
CA LYS A 28 12.82 -20.74 0.93
C LYS A 28 11.99 -20.11 -0.20
N ILE A 29 10.76 -20.56 -0.42
CA ILE A 29 9.87 -19.99 -1.44
C ILE A 29 9.63 -18.50 -1.19
N ASN A 30 9.36 -18.11 0.07
CA ASN A 30 9.20 -16.71 0.43
C ASN A 30 10.48 -15.91 0.15
N SER A 31 11.65 -16.47 0.47
CA SER A 31 12.95 -15.84 0.23
C SER A 31 13.18 -15.56 -1.26
N ASP A 32 12.89 -16.54 -2.11
CA ASP A 32 12.99 -16.40 -3.57
C ASP A 32 12.03 -15.33 -4.11
N ILE A 33 10.77 -15.32 -3.64
CA ILE A 33 9.76 -14.33 -4.04
C ILE A 33 10.16 -12.91 -3.61
N LEU A 34 10.65 -12.72 -2.38
CA LEU A 34 11.08 -11.41 -1.89
C LEU A 34 12.31 -10.89 -2.64
N ARG A 35 13.26 -11.76 -3.00
CA ARG A 35 14.40 -11.39 -3.86
C ARG A 35 13.94 -10.94 -5.24
N ALA A 36 12.91 -11.58 -5.81
CA ALA A 36 12.31 -11.15 -7.06
C ALA A 36 11.64 -9.78 -6.91
N TRP A 37 10.88 -9.54 -5.84
CA TRP A 37 10.32 -8.22 -5.54
C TRP A 37 11.39 -7.14 -5.37
N ASP A 38 12.52 -7.47 -4.75
CA ASP A 38 13.62 -6.52 -4.54
C ASP A 38 14.25 -6.11 -5.87
N TYR A 39 14.40 -7.08 -6.77
CA TYR A 39 14.87 -6.83 -8.12
C TYR A 39 13.94 -5.88 -8.89
N GLU A 40 12.64 -6.13 -8.85
CA GLU A 40 11.64 -5.33 -9.56
C GLU A 40 11.50 -3.92 -8.99
N LEU A 41 11.43 -3.77 -7.66
CA LEU A 41 11.17 -2.49 -6.99
C LEU A 41 12.43 -1.64 -6.77
N ASN A 42 13.52 -2.25 -6.30
CA ASN A 42 14.68 -1.50 -5.78
C ASN A 42 15.88 -1.51 -6.71
N LYS A 43 16.05 -2.56 -7.54
CA LYS A 43 17.18 -2.69 -8.49
C LYS A 43 16.87 -2.22 -9.91
N LYS A 44 15.74 -1.51 -10.07
CA LYS A 44 15.33 -0.80 -11.30
C LYS A 44 15.03 -1.68 -12.52
N ALA A 45 14.60 -2.93 -12.34
CA ALA A 45 14.09 -3.70 -13.48
C ALA A 45 12.85 -3.04 -14.11
N ARG A 46 12.01 -2.39 -13.28
CA ARG A 46 10.79 -1.70 -13.68
C ARG A 46 10.71 -0.32 -12.98
N PRO A 47 11.27 0.75 -13.58
CA PRO A 47 11.29 2.07 -12.94
C PRO A 47 9.90 2.70 -12.77
N ASP A 48 8.91 2.17 -13.48
CA ASP A 48 7.50 2.55 -13.43
C ASP A 48 6.71 1.82 -12.32
N LEU A 49 7.27 0.75 -11.75
CA LEU A 49 6.63 -0.02 -10.71
C LEU A 49 6.83 0.63 -9.34
N MET A 50 5.73 0.89 -8.65
CA MET A 50 5.71 1.54 -7.36
C MET A 50 4.74 0.83 -6.41
N ILE A 51 5.05 0.91 -5.11
CA ILE A 51 4.08 0.64 -4.05
C ILE A 51 3.59 1.99 -3.54
N ALA A 52 2.29 2.15 -3.42
CA ALA A 52 1.66 3.39 -2.98
C ALA A 52 0.63 3.15 -1.88
N HIS A 53 0.71 3.95 -0.81
CA HIS A 53 -0.36 4.08 0.17
C HIS A 53 -1.29 5.22 -0.24
N CYS A 54 -2.58 4.95 -0.35
CA CYS A 54 -3.57 5.90 -0.83
C CYS A 54 -4.22 6.64 0.35
N ILE A 55 -4.35 7.96 0.23
CA ILE A 55 -4.91 8.84 1.26
C ILE A 55 -5.90 9.83 0.64
N SER A 56 -6.62 10.57 1.49
CA SER A 56 -7.56 11.63 1.09
C SER A 56 -7.32 12.89 1.91
N SER A 57 -7.50 14.05 1.27
CA SER A 57 -7.47 15.37 1.93
C SER A 57 -8.69 15.60 2.83
N ARG A 58 -9.82 14.98 2.50
CA ARG A 58 -11.13 15.18 3.14
C ARG A 58 -11.46 14.16 4.21
N GLY A 59 -10.64 13.12 4.35
CA GLY A 59 -10.87 12.10 5.36
C GLY A 59 -9.68 11.17 5.50
N SER A 60 -9.30 10.90 6.74
CA SER A 60 -8.51 9.72 7.05
C SER A 60 -9.43 8.51 7.15
N VAL A 61 -9.01 7.32 6.73
CA VAL A 61 -9.69 6.06 7.12
C VAL A 61 -9.72 5.88 8.65
N SER A 62 -8.92 6.66 9.40
CA SER A 62 -9.05 6.80 10.85
C SER A 62 -10.20 7.71 11.32
N ALA A 63 -11.00 8.28 10.41
CA ALA A 63 -12.15 9.13 10.75
C ALA A 63 -13.42 8.33 11.08
N ILE A 64 -13.38 6.99 11.03
CA ILE A 64 -14.45 6.14 11.56
C ILE A 64 -14.55 6.42 13.07
N GLY A 65 -15.50 7.28 13.45
CA GLY A 65 -15.81 7.63 14.84
C GLY A 65 -15.46 9.05 15.30
N LYS A 66 -14.79 9.89 14.48
CA LYS A 66 -14.57 11.31 14.81
C LYS A 66 -14.69 12.20 13.58
N LYS A 67 -15.64 13.15 13.60
CA LYS A 67 -15.60 14.32 12.72
C LYS A 67 -14.31 15.10 13.05
N ASN A 68 -13.57 15.54 12.03
CA ASN A 68 -12.44 16.47 12.13
C ASN A 68 -11.13 15.95 12.76
N THR A 69 -10.69 14.72 12.50
CA THR A 69 -9.29 14.37 12.74
C THR A 69 -8.44 14.72 11.51
N ASN A 70 -7.54 15.70 11.67
CA ASN A 70 -6.53 16.00 10.67
C ASN A 70 -5.71 14.74 10.38
N SER A 71 -5.43 14.49 9.11
CA SER A 71 -4.56 13.38 8.69
C SER A 71 -3.22 13.43 9.46
N PRO A 72 -2.70 12.30 9.98
CA PRO A 72 -1.42 12.29 10.69
C PRO A 72 -0.25 12.77 9.80
N PHE A 73 -0.40 12.66 8.48
CA PHE A 73 0.56 13.14 7.48
C PHE A 73 0.64 14.67 7.38
N LEU A 74 -0.25 15.42 8.06
CA LEU A 74 -0.20 16.89 8.14
C LEU A 74 0.63 17.40 9.32
N THR A 75 1.14 16.51 10.18
CA THR A 75 1.91 16.92 11.37
C THR A 75 3.24 16.17 11.52
N LYS A 76 3.40 15.04 10.85
CA LYS A 76 4.59 14.19 10.92
C LYS A 76 4.98 13.72 9.53
N THR A 77 6.26 13.40 9.34
CA THR A 77 6.75 12.78 8.10
C THR A 77 6.05 11.45 7.86
N VAL A 78 5.93 11.07 6.58
CA VAL A 78 5.29 9.82 6.16
C VAL A 78 6.01 8.63 6.80
N GLU A 79 7.33 8.65 6.82
CA GLU A 79 8.18 7.65 7.47
C GLU A 79 7.78 7.44 8.93
N VAL A 80 7.65 8.53 9.70
CA VAL A 80 7.32 8.47 11.13
C VAL A 80 5.92 7.94 11.33
N VAL A 81 4.94 8.39 10.54
CA VAL A 81 3.55 7.91 10.63
C VAL A 81 3.48 6.42 10.31
N LEU A 82 4.02 6.00 9.17
CA LEU A 82 3.97 4.61 8.73
C LEU A 82 4.74 3.68 9.68
N SER A 83 5.85 4.14 10.27
CA SER A 83 6.63 3.35 11.23
C SER A 83 5.87 3.02 12.53
N SER A 84 4.81 3.76 12.84
CA SER A 84 3.95 3.51 14.00
C SER A 84 2.82 2.51 13.75
N TRP A 85 2.60 2.09 12.50
CA TRP A 85 1.51 1.19 12.15
C TRP A 85 1.99 -0.26 12.11
N ASP A 86 1.18 -1.17 12.65
CA ASP A 86 1.50 -2.60 12.63
C ASP A 86 1.41 -3.14 11.19
N VAL A 87 0.29 -2.89 10.50
CA VAL A 87 0.12 -3.22 9.08
C VAL A 87 -0.40 -2.01 8.31
N ILE A 88 0.09 -1.83 7.09
CA ILE A 88 -0.28 -0.78 6.15
C ILE A 88 -0.90 -1.46 4.93
N SER A 89 -2.10 -1.04 4.56
CA SER A 89 -2.68 -1.38 3.26
C SER A 89 -2.11 -0.45 2.20
N ALA A 90 -1.46 -1.04 1.20
CA ALA A 90 -0.92 -0.35 0.05
C ALA A 90 -1.42 -1.01 -1.24
N CYS A 91 -1.18 -0.36 -2.36
CA CYS A 91 -1.41 -0.92 -3.68
C CYS A 91 -0.12 -0.86 -4.47
N CYS A 92 -0.02 -1.69 -5.49
CA CYS A 92 1.02 -1.62 -6.49
C CYS A 92 0.48 -0.90 -7.72
N THR A 93 1.23 0.11 -8.16
CA THR A 93 0.98 0.84 -9.39
C THR A 93 2.16 0.58 -10.33
N GLY A 94 1.87 0.34 -11.60
CA GLY A 94 2.87 0.06 -12.61
C GLY A 94 2.24 0.15 -13.99
N ALA A 95 3.02 0.58 -14.97
CA ALA A 95 2.60 0.70 -16.34
C ALA A 95 2.97 -0.58 -17.10
N VAL A 96 2.00 -1.18 -17.78
CA VAL A 96 2.28 -2.27 -18.70
C VAL A 96 1.74 -1.90 -20.06
N SER A 97 2.65 -1.87 -21.03
CA SER A 97 2.28 -1.69 -22.43
C SER A 97 1.70 -2.98 -22.97
N ASN A 98 0.53 -2.91 -23.60
CA ASN A 98 -0.05 -4.00 -24.38
C ASN A 98 -0.59 -3.47 -25.72
N SER A 99 -1.22 -4.34 -26.52
CA SER A 99 -1.80 -4.00 -27.82
C SER A 99 -2.85 -2.88 -27.76
N ASN A 100 -3.42 -2.61 -26.58
CA ASN A 100 -4.44 -1.60 -26.34
C ASN A 100 -3.87 -0.33 -25.67
N GLY A 101 -2.54 -0.18 -25.63
CA GLY A 101 -1.82 0.95 -25.05
C GLY A 101 -1.23 0.68 -23.67
N ILE A 102 -0.95 1.75 -22.92
CA ILE A 102 -0.40 1.65 -21.56
C ILE A 102 -1.56 1.42 -20.57
N MET A 103 -1.47 0.32 -19.83
CA MET A 103 -2.39 0.00 -18.74
C MET A 103 -1.71 0.24 -17.39
N GLU A 104 -2.45 0.81 -16.45
CA GLU A 104 -1.99 1.00 -15.08
C GLU A 104 -2.98 0.39 -14.09
N GLY A 105 -2.47 -0.07 -12.95
CA GLY A 105 -3.30 -0.55 -11.84
C GLY A 105 -4.25 0.52 -11.31
N ARG A 106 -5.47 0.12 -10.91
CA ARG A 106 -6.41 0.99 -10.21
C ARG A 106 -5.95 1.25 -8.77
N VAL A 107 -6.21 2.47 -8.31
CA VAL A 107 -5.95 2.91 -6.94
C VAL A 107 -7.25 3.37 -6.28
N PRO A 108 -7.44 3.13 -4.98
CA PRO A 108 -8.69 3.42 -4.30
C PRO A 108 -8.94 4.92 -4.04
N LEU A 109 -7.88 5.73 -3.89
CA LEU A 109 -7.99 7.17 -3.64
C LEU A 109 -7.09 7.98 -4.57
N ASP A 110 -7.43 9.27 -4.68
CA ASP A 110 -6.82 10.18 -5.66
C ASP A 110 -5.37 10.55 -5.29
N ILE A 111 -5.03 10.61 -4.00
CA ILE A 111 -3.68 10.96 -3.52
C ILE A 111 -2.93 9.69 -3.12
N GLN A 112 -1.74 9.51 -3.68
CA GLN A 112 -0.88 8.35 -3.45
C GLN A 112 0.46 8.80 -2.88
N LEU A 113 0.80 8.29 -1.70
CA LEU A 113 2.15 8.36 -1.18
C LEU A 113 2.95 7.25 -1.86
N ASN A 114 3.85 7.61 -2.78
CA ASN A 114 4.70 6.62 -3.43
C ASN A 114 5.83 6.23 -2.46
N LEU A 115 6.02 4.94 -2.25
CA LEU A 115 6.86 4.40 -1.20
C LEU A 115 8.03 3.60 -1.79
N ARG A 116 9.22 3.83 -1.24
CA ARG A 116 10.32 2.87 -1.30
C ARG A 116 10.21 1.93 -0.11
N VAL A 117 9.81 0.70 -0.40
CA VAL A 117 9.52 -0.33 0.59
C VAL A 117 10.67 -1.33 0.61
N PRO A 118 11.38 -1.49 1.75
CA PRO A 118 12.28 -2.62 1.95
C PRO A 118 11.49 -3.92 1.84
N VAL A 119 11.96 -4.90 1.05
CA VAL A 119 11.15 -6.09 0.76
C VAL A 119 10.81 -6.93 1.99
N GLN A 120 11.66 -6.87 3.02
CA GLN A 120 11.39 -7.53 4.29
C GLN A 120 10.17 -6.97 5.04
N ASN A 121 9.66 -5.79 4.65
CA ASN A 121 8.43 -5.21 5.17
C ASN A 121 7.17 -5.72 4.46
N ILE A 122 7.28 -6.44 3.33
CA ILE A 122 6.10 -6.95 2.63
C ILE A 122 5.54 -8.13 3.41
N LEU A 123 4.31 -8.03 3.93
CA LEU A 123 3.62 -9.11 4.63
C LEU A 123 2.90 -10.05 3.65
N GLY A 124 2.21 -9.49 2.68
CA GLY A 124 1.35 -10.22 1.76
C GLY A 124 1.08 -9.42 0.49
N THR A 125 0.84 -10.13 -0.61
CA THR A 125 0.58 -9.54 -1.92
C THR A 125 -0.64 -10.21 -2.54
N HIS A 126 -1.70 -9.44 -2.77
CA HIS A 126 -3.02 -9.93 -3.17
C HIS A 126 -3.52 -9.23 -4.44
N HIS A 127 -4.02 -10.03 -5.39
CA HIS A 127 -4.52 -9.51 -6.67
C HIS A 127 -5.84 -8.73 -6.55
N SER A 128 -6.47 -8.78 -5.38
CA SER A 128 -7.72 -8.11 -5.04
C SER A 128 -7.58 -7.43 -3.68
N ASP A 129 -8.44 -6.47 -3.38
CA ASP A 129 -8.69 -6.00 -2.01
C ASP A 129 -9.10 -7.20 -1.13
N VAL A 130 -8.40 -7.38 -0.01
CA VAL A 130 -8.60 -8.48 0.94
C VAL A 130 -9.21 -8.02 2.26
N ARG A 131 -9.67 -6.76 2.33
CA ARG A 131 -10.42 -6.20 3.48
C ARG A 131 -9.73 -6.46 4.82
N PHE A 132 -8.41 -6.24 4.85
CA PHE A 132 -7.60 -6.56 6.00
C PHE A 132 -8.10 -5.87 7.28
N ASN A 133 -8.28 -6.65 8.36
CA ASN A 133 -8.78 -6.13 9.63
C ASN A 133 -7.66 -5.52 10.48
N ASN A 134 -7.26 -4.31 10.13
CA ASN A 134 -6.11 -3.63 10.77
C ASN A 134 -6.32 -3.25 12.24
N PHE A 135 -7.55 -3.35 12.75
CA PHE A 135 -7.91 -2.95 14.12
C PHE A 135 -8.36 -4.14 14.98
N SER A 136 -8.11 -5.37 14.52
CA SER A 136 -8.39 -6.59 15.28
C SER A 136 -7.79 -6.51 16.68
N GLY A 137 -8.63 -6.71 17.69
CA GLY A 137 -8.22 -6.68 19.10
C GLY A 137 -8.23 -5.29 19.73
N LEU A 138 -8.67 -4.25 19.00
CA LEU A 138 -8.95 -2.93 19.56
C LEU A 138 -10.43 -2.80 19.93
N GLU A 139 -10.70 -2.06 21.00
CA GLU A 139 -12.05 -1.69 21.41
C GLU A 139 -12.80 -1.00 20.27
N GLY A 140 -13.96 -1.54 19.90
CA GLY A 140 -14.76 -1.07 18.77
C GLY A 140 -14.15 -1.33 17.38
N ASN A 141 -13.02 -2.06 17.27
CA ASN A 141 -12.29 -2.27 16.02
C ASN A 141 -12.00 -0.95 15.26
N VAL A 142 -11.61 0.08 16.00
CA VAL A 142 -11.29 1.41 15.48
C VAL A 142 -9.84 1.80 15.83
N PRO A 143 -9.17 2.65 15.03
CA PRO A 143 -7.76 3.01 15.23
C PRO A 143 -7.44 3.69 16.57
N HIS A 144 -8.45 4.22 17.26
CA HIS A 144 -8.31 4.88 18.57
C HIS A 144 -8.82 4.03 19.73
N GLY A 145 -9.24 2.79 19.44
CA GLY A 145 -9.71 1.86 20.46
C GLY A 145 -8.57 1.43 21.37
N ARG A 146 -8.87 1.23 22.65
CA ARG A 146 -7.92 0.62 23.58
C ARG A 146 -7.63 -0.82 23.15
N VAL A 147 -6.40 -1.29 23.34
CA VAL A 147 -6.04 -2.69 23.07
C VAL A 147 -6.76 -3.61 24.07
N LEU A 148 -7.63 -4.49 23.56
CA LEU A 148 -8.33 -5.54 24.31
C LEU A 148 -7.62 -6.88 24.17
N ASP A 149 -7.10 -7.20 22.98
CA ASP A 149 -6.37 -8.42 22.70
C ASP A 149 -5.18 -8.14 21.76
N LYS A 150 -3.96 -8.37 22.26
CA LYS A 150 -2.72 -8.19 21.50
C LYS A 150 -2.48 -9.27 20.46
N ALA A 151 -3.08 -10.46 20.62
CA ALA A 151 -2.89 -11.59 19.72
C ALA A 151 -3.85 -11.56 18.53
N ALA A 152 -5.00 -10.89 18.66
CA ALA A 152 -6.06 -10.87 17.66
C ALA A 152 -5.60 -10.45 16.25
N LEU A 153 -4.74 -9.44 16.13
CA LEU A 153 -4.21 -9.03 14.82
C LEU A 153 -3.35 -10.13 14.18
N THR A 154 -2.48 -10.75 14.98
CA THR A 154 -1.61 -11.84 14.52
C THR A 154 -2.44 -13.06 14.13
N GLU A 155 -3.45 -13.39 14.92
CA GLU A 155 -4.40 -14.45 14.61
C GLU A 155 -5.17 -14.15 13.33
N SER A 156 -5.61 -12.91 13.13
CA SER A 156 -6.29 -12.48 11.90
C SER A 156 -5.40 -12.69 10.68
N ILE A 157 -4.11 -12.33 10.78
CA ILE A 157 -3.11 -12.56 9.73
C ILE A 157 -3.00 -14.05 9.38
N PHE A 158 -2.81 -14.93 10.37
CA PHE A 158 -2.56 -16.35 10.13
C PHE A 158 -3.80 -17.17 9.81
N LYS A 159 -4.99 -16.71 10.20
CA LYS A 159 -6.26 -17.40 9.94
C LYS A 159 -7.05 -16.80 8.78
N GLY A 160 -6.65 -15.64 8.25
CA GLY A 160 -7.40 -14.94 7.21
C GLY A 160 -8.73 -14.39 7.74
N ILE A 161 -8.77 -13.98 9.00
CA ILE A 161 -10.00 -13.43 9.61
C ILE A 161 -10.17 -12.00 9.11
N GLU A 162 -11.22 -11.79 8.32
CA GLU A 162 -11.55 -10.50 7.72
C GLU A 162 -12.16 -9.51 8.73
N ARG A 163 -12.33 -8.26 8.27
CA ARG A 163 -13.15 -7.29 8.98
C ARG A 163 -14.61 -7.75 8.96
N PRO A 164 -15.32 -7.77 10.10
CA PRO A 164 -16.73 -8.13 10.14
C PRO A 164 -17.53 -7.32 9.12
N ASN A 165 -18.30 -7.99 8.27
CA ASN A 165 -19.21 -7.38 7.32
C ASN A 165 -20.48 -8.23 7.17
N ASP A 166 -21.54 -7.60 6.66
CA ASP A 166 -22.86 -8.21 6.49
C ASP A 166 -22.89 -9.33 5.44
N HIS A 167 -21.78 -9.54 4.71
CA HIS A 167 -21.66 -10.50 3.59
C HIS A 167 -20.79 -11.72 3.91
N GLY A 168 -20.15 -11.79 5.08
CA GLY A 168 -19.39 -12.96 5.57
C GLY A 168 -18.26 -13.45 4.65
N PHE A 169 -17.58 -12.55 3.92
CA PHE A 169 -16.50 -12.87 2.98
C PHE A 169 -15.23 -13.44 3.67
N LYS A 170 -15.13 -14.76 3.86
CA LYS A 170 -13.87 -15.33 4.38
C LYS A 170 -12.79 -15.42 3.31
N MET A 171 -11.60 -14.86 3.59
CA MET A 171 -10.43 -15.12 2.76
C MET A 171 -10.09 -16.61 2.81
N SER A 172 -9.74 -17.20 1.66
CA SER A 172 -9.47 -18.63 1.54
C SER A 172 -8.15 -19.10 2.17
N GLY A 173 -7.44 -18.21 2.88
CA GLY A 173 -6.14 -18.50 3.48
C GLY A 173 -5.61 -17.33 4.32
N PRO A 174 -4.36 -17.44 4.81
CA PRO A 174 -3.74 -16.39 5.61
C PRO A 174 -3.36 -15.15 4.79
N TYR A 175 -3.30 -13.99 5.43
CA TYR A 175 -2.88 -12.73 4.80
C TYR A 175 -1.39 -12.71 4.44
N ASN A 176 -0.56 -13.51 5.10
CA ASN A 176 0.88 -13.56 4.84
C ASN A 176 1.26 -14.44 3.62
N ILE A 177 0.54 -14.30 2.52
CA ILE A 177 0.79 -14.99 1.25
C ILE A 177 1.55 -14.03 0.33
N LEU A 178 2.73 -14.46 -0.09
CA LEU A 178 3.51 -13.78 -1.11
C LEU A 178 3.26 -14.40 -2.49
N ARG A 179 3.11 -13.54 -3.48
CA ARG A 179 2.96 -13.88 -4.90
C ARG A 179 4.20 -13.38 -5.62
N HIS A 180 4.65 -14.14 -6.61
CA HIS A 180 5.76 -13.71 -7.45
C HIS A 180 5.38 -12.44 -8.23
N PRO A 181 6.24 -11.42 -8.34
CA PRO A 181 5.90 -10.15 -9.00
C PRO A 181 5.41 -10.35 -10.44
N ASN A 182 6.02 -11.25 -11.22
CA ASN A 182 5.54 -11.58 -12.57
C ASN A 182 4.12 -12.16 -12.64
N GLU A 183 3.67 -12.96 -11.65
CA GLU A 183 2.27 -13.40 -11.58
C GLU A 183 1.37 -12.21 -11.23
N PHE A 184 1.81 -11.45 -10.23
CA PHE A 184 1.09 -10.32 -9.69
C PHE A 184 0.80 -9.24 -10.74
N LEU A 185 1.82 -8.85 -11.49
CA LEU A 185 1.75 -7.84 -12.53
C LEU A 185 0.85 -8.26 -13.69
N ARG A 186 0.93 -9.52 -14.13
CA ARG A 186 0.04 -10.04 -15.19
C ARG A 186 -1.43 -9.87 -14.81
N LYS A 187 -1.77 -10.11 -13.54
CA LYS A 187 -3.14 -9.95 -13.03
C LYS A 187 -3.55 -8.51 -12.81
N ILE A 188 -2.66 -7.61 -12.39
CA ILE A 188 -2.98 -6.17 -12.31
C ILE A 188 -3.44 -5.64 -13.67
N VAL A 189 -2.80 -6.10 -14.74
CA VAL A 189 -3.11 -5.66 -16.11
C VAL A 189 -4.39 -6.31 -16.65
N SER A 190 -4.56 -7.61 -16.43
CA SER A 190 -5.73 -8.33 -16.95
C SER A 190 -7.03 -8.02 -16.20
N SER A 191 -6.93 -7.59 -14.94
CA SER A 191 -8.08 -7.34 -14.05
C SER A 191 -8.46 -5.87 -14.04
N ALA A 192 -8.59 -5.25 -15.21
CA ALA A 192 -8.87 -3.83 -15.40
C ALA A 192 -10.23 -3.44 -14.78
N GLY A 193 -10.25 -3.23 -13.47
CA GLY A 193 -11.47 -3.03 -12.68
C GLY A 193 -11.28 -3.31 -11.19
N ASN A 194 -10.38 -4.22 -10.82
CA ASN A 194 -10.17 -4.61 -9.42
C ASN A 194 -8.97 -3.87 -8.79
N TYR A 195 -9.12 -3.45 -7.54
CA TYR A 195 -8.02 -2.94 -6.72
C TYR A 195 -7.13 -4.11 -6.30
N ASN A 196 -5.81 -3.94 -6.36
CA ASN A 196 -4.87 -4.87 -5.76
C ASN A 196 -4.47 -4.37 -4.36
N GLU A 197 -4.06 -5.29 -3.49
CA GLU A 197 -3.64 -4.95 -2.14
C GLU A 197 -2.30 -5.62 -1.80
N ILE A 198 -1.35 -4.80 -1.35
CA ILE A 198 -0.11 -5.23 -0.74
C ILE A 198 -0.16 -4.83 0.73
N LEU A 199 -0.02 -5.80 1.61
CA LEU A 199 0.06 -5.57 3.04
C LEU A 199 1.53 -5.39 3.42
N LEU A 200 1.84 -4.32 4.12
CA LEU A 200 3.19 -4.00 4.59
C LEU A 200 3.21 -3.95 6.12
N VAL A 201 4.30 -4.37 6.75
CA VAL A 201 4.56 -4.07 8.16
C VAL A 201 5.26 -2.72 8.25
N GLY A 202 4.63 -1.78 8.95
CA GLY A 202 5.19 -0.44 9.15
C GLY A 202 6.24 -0.41 10.25
N LYS A 203 5.96 -1.13 11.35
CA LYS A 203 6.83 -1.21 12.53
C LYS A 203 8.24 -1.70 12.18
N THR A 204 9.26 -0.95 12.58
CA THR A 204 10.66 -1.30 12.35
C THR A 204 11.20 -2.29 13.39
N GLY A 205 12.23 -3.06 13.03
CA GLY A 205 12.92 -3.98 13.94
C GLY A 205 12.20 -5.33 14.13
N VAL A 206 11.18 -5.64 13.33
CA VAL A 206 10.45 -6.91 13.36
C VAL A 206 11.12 -7.89 12.39
N ARG A 207 11.51 -9.07 12.87
CA ARG A 207 12.04 -10.13 12.00
C ARG A 207 10.89 -10.96 11.43
N MET A 208 10.59 -10.78 10.14
CA MET A 208 9.51 -11.51 9.45
C MET A 208 10.01 -12.74 8.69
N TYR A 209 11.22 -12.67 8.15
CA TYR A 209 11.82 -13.70 7.31
C TYR A 209 13.23 -14.03 7.82
N MET A 210 13.62 -15.30 7.82
CA MET A 210 14.89 -15.74 8.39
C MET A 210 16.11 -15.18 7.64
N ASP A 211 16.04 -15.18 6.30
CA ASP A 211 17.15 -14.78 5.41
C ASP A 211 17.25 -13.26 5.18
N PHE A 212 16.36 -12.47 5.78
CA PHE A 212 16.30 -11.03 5.58
C PHE A 212 16.60 -10.29 6.88
N PRO A 213 17.08 -9.03 6.78
CA PRO A 213 17.14 -8.16 7.94
C PRO A 213 15.74 -7.93 8.53
N CYS A 214 15.71 -7.41 9.76
CA CYS A 214 14.46 -6.92 10.34
C CYS A 214 13.84 -5.82 9.46
N THR A 215 12.53 -5.62 9.61
CA THR A 215 11.80 -4.53 8.97
C THR A 215 12.49 -3.19 9.19
N GLU A 216 12.53 -2.40 8.13
CA GLU A 216 13.17 -1.09 8.11
C GLU A 216 12.13 0.01 7.87
N MET A 217 12.57 1.27 7.96
CA MET A 217 11.73 2.42 7.72
C MET A 217 11.32 2.48 6.24
N ILE A 218 10.01 2.54 5.97
CA ILE A 218 9.45 2.77 4.64
C ILE A 218 9.55 4.26 4.30
N LYS A 219 10.13 4.59 3.14
CA LYS A 219 10.46 5.97 2.77
C LYS A 219 9.52 6.51 1.70
N LEU A 220 9.17 7.79 1.80
CA LEU A 220 8.45 8.52 0.76
C LEU A 220 9.42 8.87 -0.38
N ILE A 221 9.02 8.58 -1.62
CA ILE A 221 9.79 8.98 -2.82
C ILE A 221 9.12 10.11 -3.61
N GLY A 222 7.85 10.38 -3.33
CA GLY A 222 7.07 11.44 -3.95
C GLY A 222 5.58 11.20 -3.74
N VAL A 223 4.77 12.14 -4.19
CA VAL A 223 3.31 12.02 -4.16
C VAL A 223 2.81 11.89 -5.58
N SER A 224 1.96 10.89 -5.86
CA SER A 224 1.21 10.83 -7.12
C SER A 224 -0.21 11.36 -6.90
N PHE A 225 -0.75 12.07 -7.90
CA PHE A 225 -2.12 12.56 -7.87
C PHE A 225 -2.91 12.09 -9.09
N ARG A 226 -4.00 11.35 -8.84
CA ARG A 226 -4.90 10.75 -9.85
C ARG A 226 -6.36 11.12 -9.52
N PRO A 227 -6.77 12.37 -9.73
CA PRO A 227 -8.11 12.81 -9.38
C PRO A 227 -9.16 12.20 -10.32
N ASN A 228 -9.81 11.12 -9.90
CA ASN A 228 -10.80 10.42 -10.73
C ASN A 228 -12.02 11.30 -11.03
N TYR A 229 -12.35 12.24 -10.14
CA TYR A 229 -13.43 13.21 -10.33
C TYR A 229 -13.16 14.18 -11.49
N LEU A 230 -11.89 14.33 -11.90
CA LEU A 230 -11.51 15.13 -13.06
C LEU A 230 -11.62 14.37 -14.39
N ILE A 231 -12.01 13.08 -14.40
CA ILE A 231 -12.24 12.35 -15.65
C ILE A 231 -13.41 12.95 -16.45
N LYS A 232 -14.48 13.40 -15.77
CA LYS A 232 -15.57 14.14 -16.43
C LYS A 232 -15.06 15.41 -17.12
N LEU A 233 -14.07 16.06 -16.51
CA LEU A 233 -13.43 17.26 -17.05
C LEU A 233 -12.66 16.99 -18.35
N LEU A 234 -11.92 15.88 -18.38
CA LEU A 234 -11.14 15.48 -19.55
C LEU A 234 -12.01 15.19 -20.77
N ILE A 235 -13.26 14.80 -20.53
CA ILE A 235 -14.22 14.46 -21.57
C ILE A 235 -15.05 15.69 -21.99
N LYS A 236 -15.46 16.53 -21.03
CA LYS A 236 -16.44 17.61 -21.26
C LYS A 236 -15.86 19.02 -21.29
N GLY A 237 -14.68 19.24 -20.71
CA GLY A 237 -14.00 20.54 -20.71
C GLY A 237 -14.59 21.61 -19.79
N GLU A 238 -15.51 21.25 -18.89
CA GLU A 238 -16.19 22.18 -17.98
C GLU A 238 -15.81 21.89 -16.52
N TYR A 239 -15.70 22.94 -15.71
CA TYR A 239 -15.54 22.87 -14.24
C TYR A 239 -16.82 23.39 -13.58
N ASP A 240 -17.33 22.69 -12.55
CA ASP A 240 -18.16 23.32 -11.53
C ASP A 240 -17.28 23.85 -10.38
N GLU A 241 -17.79 24.82 -9.63
CA GLU A 241 -17.06 25.43 -8.50
C GLU A 241 -16.68 24.40 -7.44
N GLU A 242 -17.50 23.38 -7.23
CA GLU A 242 -17.25 22.31 -6.26
C GLU A 242 -16.02 21.47 -6.65
N THR A 243 -15.89 21.13 -7.92
CA THR A 243 -14.77 20.36 -8.47
C THR A 243 -13.46 21.15 -8.38
N LEU A 244 -13.49 22.45 -8.66
CA LEU A 244 -12.33 23.32 -8.51
C LEU A 244 -11.93 23.45 -7.05
N SER A 245 -12.89 23.70 -6.16
CA SER A 245 -12.66 23.76 -4.71
C SER A 245 -12.03 22.45 -4.20
N LYS A 246 -12.54 21.29 -4.63
CA LYS A 246 -11.94 19.98 -4.32
C LYS A 246 -10.50 19.85 -4.77
N PHE A 247 -10.21 20.27 -6.00
CA PHE A 247 -8.86 20.23 -6.54
C PHE A 247 -7.91 21.13 -5.74
N GLU A 248 -8.33 22.35 -5.42
CA GLU A 248 -7.52 23.29 -4.64
C GLU A 248 -7.25 22.77 -3.22
N GLU A 249 -8.25 22.16 -2.56
CA GLU A 249 -8.09 21.48 -1.27
C GLU A 249 -7.08 20.33 -1.33
N ASP A 250 -7.17 19.46 -2.34
CA ASP A 250 -6.22 18.37 -2.56
C ASP A 250 -4.80 18.90 -2.79
N MET A 251 -4.65 19.96 -3.59
CA MET A 251 -3.35 20.59 -3.85
C MET A 251 -2.72 21.18 -2.58
N GLU A 252 -3.49 21.92 -1.78
CA GLU A 252 -2.98 22.48 -0.51
C GLU A 252 -2.60 21.38 0.48
N PHE A 253 -3.36 20.29 0.52
CA PHE A 253 -3.03 19.12 1.32
C PHE A 253 -1.72 18.46 0.86
N ILE A 254 -1.55 18.23 -0.45
CA ILE A 254 -0.33 17.67 -1.04
C ILE A 254 0.90 18.56 -0.73
N LYS A 255 0.79 19.89 -0.86
CA LYS A 255 1.88 20.81 -0.53
C LYS A 255 2.36 20.66 0.91
N LYS A 256 1.42 20.59 1.84
CA LYS A 256 1.74 20.44 3.28
C LYS A 256 2.52 19.14 3.51
N ILE A 257 2.06 18.04 2.92
CA ILE A 257 2.78 16.75 2.99
C ILE A 257 4.19 16.89 2.41
N LEU A 258 4.33 17.44 1.20
CA LEU A 258 5.63 17.60 0.55
C LEU A 258 6.60 18.42 1.44
N ARG A 259 6.15 19.56 1.96
CA ARG A 259 6.95 20.43 2.86
C ARG A 259 7.39 19.70 4.13
N ILE A 260 6.49 18.99 4.80
CA ILE A 260 6.81 18.24 6.03
C ILE A 260 7.89 17.18 5.78
N ASN A 261 7.87 16.57 4.59
CA ASN A 261 8.80 15.50 4.21
C ASN A 261 10.08 16.03 3.53
N ALA A 262 10.31 17.35 3.51
CA ALA A 262 11.40 17.98 2.76
C ALA A 262 11.50 17.46 1.30
N SER A 263 10.34 17.16 0.72
CA SER A 263 10.19 16.68 -0.65
C SER A 263 9.50 17.76 -1.46
N ASN A 264 9.71 17.74 -2.77
CA ASN A 264 9.09 18.67 -3.69
C ASN A 264 8.44 17.97 -4.88
N ARG A 265 8.52 16.64 -4.97
CA ARG A 265 8.16 15.88 -6.16
C ARG A 265 6.68 15.47 -6.16
N LEU A 266 5.93 16.01 -7.12
CA LEU A 266 4.57 15.61 -7.46
C LEU A 266 4.56 14.91 -8.82
N LEU A 267 3.94 13.74 -8.89
CA LEU A 267 3.78 12.94 -10.09
C LEU A 267 2.31 12.94 -10.52
N PHE A 268 2.08 13.13 -11.81
CA PHE A 268 0.78 12.88 -12.44
C PHE A 268 0.93 11.69 -13.37
N PRO A 269 0.75 10.46 -12.84
CA PRO A 269 0.90 9.26 -13.65
C PRO A 269 -0.08 9.28 -14.84
N MET A 270 0.49 8.99 -16.01
CA MET A 270 -0.12 9.22 -17.31
C MET A 270 -1.10 8.09 -17.65
N GLY A 271 -2.37 8.23 -17.25
CA GLY A 271 -3.43 7.36 -17.75
C GLY A 271 -3.80 7.65 -19.21
N ARG A 272 -3.66 6.64 -20.10
CA ARG A 272 -4.21 6.41 -21.47
C ARG A 272 -4.29 7.54 -22.52
N HIS A 273 -4.15 8.83 -22.19
CA HIS A 273 -4.34 9.95 -23.13
C HIS A 273 -3.35 11.10 -22.87
N PRO A 274 -2.12 11.01 -23.39
CA PRO A 274 -1.06 12.02 -23.19
C PRO A 274 -1.40 13.42 -23.74
N GLY A 275 -2.13 13.49 -24.86
CA GLY A 275 -2.37 14.75 -25.59
C GLY A 275 -3.49 15.63 -25.04
N LEU A 276 -4.54 15.03 -24.46
CA LEU A 276 -5.74 15.76 -24.01
C LEU A 276 -5.61 16.33 -22.59
N ARG A 277 -4.67 15.81 -21.77
CA ARG A 277 -4.52 16.17 -20.35
C ARG A 277 -3.52 17.31 -20.09
N ARG A 278 -2.50 17.45 -20.94
CA ARG A 278 -1.34 18.33 -20.71
C ARG A 278 -1.65 19.83 -20.65
N LEU A 279 -2.63 20.32 -21.41
CA LEU A 279 -2.85 21.77 -21.58
C LEU A 279 -3.87 22.38 -20.61
N LYS A 280 -4.80 21.59 -20.05
CA LYS A 280 -5.90 22.14 -19.23
C LYS A 280 -5.59 22.19 -17.72
N PHE A 281 -4.72 21.30 -17.23
CA PHE A 281 -4.39 21.24 -15.79
C PHE A 281 -3.10 21.93 -15.41
N SER A 282 -2.17 22.10 -16.36
CA SER A 282 -0.88 22.77 -16.10
C SER A 282 -1.09 24.13 -15.45
N TYR A 283 -2.04 24.93 -15.94
CA TYR A 283 -2.38 26.23 -15.36
C TYR A 283 -2.78 26.14 -13.87
N HIS A 284 -3.68 25.23 -13.50
CA HIS A 284 -4.14 25.10 -12.12
C HIS A 284 -3.06 24.51 -11.20
N ILE A 285 -2.24 23.60 -11.72
CA ILE A 285 -1.09 23.04 -11.00
C ILE A 285 -0.03 24.13 -10.78
N GLU A 286 0.24 24.97 -11.79
CA GLU A 286 1.17 26.09 -11.72
C GLU A 286 0.67 27.22 -10.81
N LYS A 287 -0.63 27.54 -10.85
CA LYS A 287 -1.29 28.44 -9.90
C LYS A 287 -1.19 27.90 -8.47
N ALA A 288 -1.25 26.58 -8.32
CA ALA A 288 -0.92 25.91 -7.07
C ALA A 288 0.60 25.88 -6.80
N GLY A 289 1.44 26.68 -7.44
CA GLY A 289 2.85 26.84 -7.05
C GLY A 289 3.76 25.66 -7.41
N PHE A 290 3.33 24.76 -8.30
CA PHE A 290 4.19 23.72 -8.85
C PHE A 290 4.78 24.16 -10.19
N ILE A 291 5.98 23.70 -10.54
CA ILE A 291 6.61 23.91 -11.84
C ILE A 291 6.67 22.57 -12.56
N THR A 292 6.25 22.55 -13.82
CA THR A 292 6.41 21.41 -14.72
C THR A 292 7.90 21.15 -14.97
N VAL A 293 8.41 19.97 -14.60
CA VAL A 293 9.79 19.53 -14.88
C VAL A 293 9.84 18.75 -16.17
N ASP A 294 8.93 17.79 -16.30
CA ASP A 294 8.63 17.08 -17.52
C ASP A 294 7.11 17.00 -17.63
N GLY A 295 6.57 16.67 -18.80
CA GLY A 295 5.11 16.70 -19.02
C GLY A 295 4.28 15.67 -18.22
N SER A 296 4.82 15.08 -17.16
CA SER A 296 4.18 14.22 -16.15
C SER A 296 4.68 14.43 -14.71
N SER A 297 5.73 15.22 -14.50
CA SER A 297 6.37 15.46 -13.20
C SER A 297 6.42 16.95 -12.89
N TYR A 298 6.12 17.28 -11.65
CA TYR A 298 6.10 18.65 -11.15
C TYR A 298 6.90 18.79 -9.86
N VAL A 299 7.45 19.97 -9.65
CA VAL A 299 8.22 20.32 -8.46
C VAL A 299 7.58 21.51 -7.75
N LEU A 300 7.34 21.39 -6.45
CA LEU A 300 6.87 22.48 -5.60
C LEU A 300 7.94 23.58 -5.52
N ARG A 301 7.55 24.83 -5.79
CA ARG A 301 8.38 26.02 -5.58
C ARG A 301 8.71 26.25 -4.11
#